data_AF-A0AAG5DC23-F1
#
_entry.id   AF-A0AAG5DC23-F1
#
_cell.length_a   1.000
_cell.length_b   1.000
_cell.length_c   1.000
_cell.angle_alpha   90.00
_cell.angle_beta   90.00
_cell.angle_gamma   90.00
#
_symmetry.space_group_name_H-M   'P 1'
#
loop_
_entity.id
_entity.type
_entity.pdbx_description
1 polymer ?
#
loop_
_entity_poly.entity_id
_entity_poly.type
_entity_poly.pdbx_seq_one_letter_code
_entity_poly.pdbx_strand_id
1 'polypeptide(L)'
;MDSCAQLYTGWIYVSLVCLLTTSVKAYDEFKLDNAGFGVELMQIYQYDDFDDCRRVYPGFVYCTVQLRLLPDAASALWNSIQKYSASPRHFDRRTIEVGSCLQECSPSFDMTTGNVTAFLYTCLQAKIWSQYQLNSSIVLARCKSAADANATNESWMTVVAGSAFIAWTVGALLLVIWATISDIGNASRVVKKINVSSSVIVRSFSIRRNLSNLIMSDERAELNLGHLNGIRAITMMITLLSHSSIPLIRMPLKNVDQLEAQFDQSWFPLAMAGNTYTVQLFFVIGGLLLVVNVLQQTKESSTVGMPYFMDRVKNRLIRIFPTYMFVILFHSSWYPRLYDGPVGDRFKDHCVKNWWTNLLFVNNYIHP
;
A
#
# COMPACT_ATOMS: atom_id res chain seq x y z
N MET A 1 34.98 -6.21 18.69
CA MET A 1 33.63 -6.54 19.22
C MET A 1 32.67 -6.63 18.03
N ASP A 2 33.10 -7.33 16.96
CA ASP A 2 32.65 -7.06 15.59
C ASP A 2 31.88 -8.21 14.95
N SER A 3 31.53 -9.24 15.71
CA SER A 3 30.97 -10.47 15.15
C SER A 3 29.45 -10.60 15.30
N CYS A 4 28.77 -9.73 16.04
CA CYS A 4 27.32 -9.86 16.30
C CYS A 4 26.45 -9.01 15.36
N ALA A 5 26.95 -7.87 14.87
CA ALA A 5 26.21 -6.97 13.98
C ALA A 5 26.17 -7.45 12.51
N GLN A 6 27.19 -8.19 12.07
CA GLN A 6 27.22 -8.79 10.72
C GLN A 6 26.28 -10.00 10.58
N LEU A 7 25.96 -10.68 11.70
CA LEU A 7 24.98 -11.75 11.70
C LEU A 7 23.56 -11.21 11.43
N TYR A 8 23.11 -10.14 12.08
CA TYR A 8 21.73 -9.66 11.88
C TYR A 8 21.45 -9.03 10.50
N THR A 9 22.41 -8.30 9.92
CA THR A 9 22.27 -7.76 8.56
C THR A 9 22.42 -8.84 7.49
N GLY A 10 23.29 -9.84 7.74
CA GLY A 10 23.39 -11.05 6.94
C GLY A 10 22.08 -11.83 6.96
N TRP A 11 21.47 -12.02 8.13
CA TRP A 11 20.20 -12.75 8.27
C TRP A 11 19.03 -12.06 7.56
N ILE A 12 18.93 -10.73 7.53
CA ILE A 12 17.79 -10.06 6.86
C ILE A 12 17.96 -10.04 5.33
N TYR A 13 19.19 -9.87 4.83
CA TYR A 13 19.47 -9.93 3.38
C TYR A 13 19.44 -11.37 2.87
N VAL A 14 19.96 -12.32 3.65
CA VAL A 14 19.79 -13.77 3.43
C VAL A 14 18.33 -14.15 3.60
N SER A 15 17.55 -13.54 4.51
CA SER A 15 16.11 -13.75 4.56
C SER A 15 15.44 -13.21 3.31
N LEU A 16 15.69 -11.99 2.82
CA LEU A 16 15.06 -11.46 1.59
C LEU A 16 15.48 -12.18 0.30
N VAL A 17 16.73 -12.63 0.21
CA VAL A 17 17.23 -13.43 -0.92
C VAL A 17 16.83 -14.90 -0.79
N CYS A 18 16.79 -15.47 0.42
CA CYS A 18 16.12 -16.75 0.69
C CYS A 18 14.63 -16.62 0.39
N LEU A 19 13.94 -15.54 0.73
CA LEU A 19 12.52 -15.32 0.49
C LEU A 19 12.19 -15.39 -1.01
N LEU A 20 13.10 -14.92 -1.87
CA LEU A 20 12.97 -15.02 -3.33
C LEU A 20 13.45 -16.37 -3.89
N THR A 21 14.37 -17.08 -3.24
CA THR A 21 14.94 -18.35 -3.75
C THR A 21 14.28 -19.61 -3.16
N THR A 22 13.78 -19.55 -1.93
CA THR A 22 12.96 -20.57 -1.26
C THR A 22 11.53 -20.53 -1.76
N SER A 23 10.99 -19.37 -2.17
CA SER A 23 9.70 -19.32 -2.87
C SER A 23 9.75 -20.00 -4.23
N VAL A 24 10.86 -19.86 -4.97
CA VAL A 24 11.08 -20.55 -6.26
C VAL A 24 11.32 -22.05 -6.06
N LYS A 25 12.14 -22.46 -5.07
CA LYS A 25 12.37 -23.89 -4.78
C LYS A 25 11.15 -24.60 -4.19
N ALA A 26 10.41 -23.96 -3.29
CA ALA A 26 9.17 -24.51 -2.75
C ALA A 26 8.07 -24.63 -3.82
N TYR A 27 8.09 -23.75 -4.83
CA TYR A 27 7.20 -23.86 -6.00
C TYR A 27 7.49 -25.13 -6.83
N ASP A 28 8.76 -25.44 -7.10
CA ASP A 28 9.11 -26.63 -7.87
C ASP A 28 8.78 -27.93 -7.11
N GLU A 29 8.92 -27.96 -5.78
CA GLU A 29 8.55 -29.12 -4.96
C GLU A 29 7.03 -29.27 -4.80
N PHE A 30 6.28 -28.18 -4.58
CA PHE A 30 4.81 -28.20 -4.47
C PHE A 30 4.11 -28.62 -5.77
N LYS A 31 4.64 -28.18 -6.92
CA LYS A 31 4.13 -28.53 -8.25
C LYS A 31 4.28 -30.03 -8.56
N LEU A 32 5.26 -30.70 -7.96
CA LEU A 32 5.51 -32.13 -8.15
C LEU A 32 4.66 -33.01 -7.21
N ASP A 33 4.34 -32.54 -6.01
CA ASP A 33 3.56 -33.32 -5.03
C ASP A 33 2.03 -33.27 -5.23
N ASN A 34 1.48 -32.18 -5.80
CA ASN A 34 0.03 -31.97 -5.90
C ASN A 34 -0.61 -32.19 -7.29
N ALA A 35 0.04 -32.97 -8.16
CA ALA A 35 -0.52 -33.36 -9.47
C ALA A 35 -1.84 -34.20 -9.39
N GLY A 36 -2.41 -34.39 -8.19
CA GLY A 36 -3.56 -35.26 -7.93
C GLY A 36 -4.95 -34.65 -8.06
N PHE A 37 -5.15 -33.33 -7.93
CA PHE A 37 -6.50 -32.74 -8.03
C PHE A 37 -6.48 -31.31 -8.59
N GLY A 38 -7.05 -31.10 -9.77
CA GLY A 38 -7.08 -29.82 -10.50
C GLY A 38 -7.82 -28.65 -9.81
N VAL A 39 -8.24 -28.81 -8.55
CA VAL A 39 -8.82 -27.74 -7.74
C VAL A 39 -7.78 -26.69 -7.39
N GLU A 40 -6.51 -27.06 -7.24
CA GLU A 40 -5.37 -26.14 -6.97
C GLU A 40 -5.08 -25.18 -8.12
N LEU A 41 -5.39 -25.59 -9.33
CA LEU A 41 -5.24 -24.78 -10.54
C LEU A 41 -6.48 -23.91 -10.83
N MET A 42 -7.51 -23.95 -9.98
CA MET A 42 -8.70 -23.14 -10.16
C MET A 42 -8.39 -21.66 -9.93
N GLN A 43 -8.59 -20.86 -10.97
CA GLN A 43 -8.48 -19.41 -10.90
C GLN A 43 -9.74 -18.81 -10.25
N ILE A 44 -9.62 -18.40 -8.99
CA ILE A 44 -10.71 -17.71 -8.26
C ILE A 44 -10.88 -16.25 -8.68
N TYR A 45 -9.86 -15.66 -9.29
CA TYR A 45 -9.88 -14.30 -9.83
C TYR A 45 -9.66 -14.36 -11.34
N GLN A 46 -10.69 -14.07 -12.13
CA GLN A 46 -10.65 -14.11 -13.58
C GLN A 46 -11.09 -12.77 -14.14
N TYR A 47 -10.18 -11.98 -14.68
CA TYR A 47 -10.53 -10.68 -15.25
C TYR A 47 -10.19 -10.68 -16.73
N ASP A 48 -11.19 -10.40 -17.56
CA ASP A 48 -10.98 -10.02 -18.95
C ASP A 48 -10.25 -8.67 -18.99
N ASP A 49 -9.48 -8.42 -20.05
CA ASP A 49 -8.69 -7.20 -20.16
C ASP A 49 -9.60 -5.97 -20.29
N PHE A 50 -9.58 -5.13 -19.25
CA PHE A 50 -10.42 -3.95 -19.16
C PHE A 50 -10.04 -2.87 -20.19
N ASP A 51 -8.74 -2.70 -20.43
CA ASP A 51 -8.25 -1.67 -21.36
C ASP A 51 -8.57 -2.08 -22.80
N ASP A 52 -8.48 -3.37 -23.13
CA ASP A 52 -8.90 -3.89 -24.42
C ASP A 52 -10.42 -3.78 -24.62
N CYS A 53 -11.24 -4.13 -23.62
CA CYS A 53 -12.69 -3.95 -23.68
C CYS A 53 -13.06 -2.49 -23.99
N ARG A 54 -12.43 -1.53 -23.31
CA ARG A 54 -12.62 -0.09 -23.53
C ARG A 54 -12.12 0.37 -24.91
N ARG A 55 -11.00 -0.18 -25.39
CA ARG A 55 -10.39 0.19 -26.67
C ARG A 55 -11.18 -0.34 -27.87
N VAL A 56 -11.73 -1.54 -27.75
CA VAL A 56 -12.46 -2.22 -28.84
C VAL A 56 -13.90 -1.72 -28.94
N TYR A 57 -14.57 -1.47 -27.81
CA TYR A 57 -15.98 -1.11 -27.78
C TYR A 57 -16.19 0.33 -27.25
N PRO A 58 -16.62 1.30 -28.07
CA PRO A 58 -16.82 2.69 -27.63
C PRO A 58 -17.95 2.84 -26.60
N GLY A 59 -18.95 1.94 -26.64
CA GLY A 59 -20.04 1.84 -25.67
C GLY A 59 -19.85 0.71 -24.66
N PHE A 60 -18.61 0.41 -24.26
CA PHE A 60 -18.30 -0.74 -23.40
C PHE A 60 -19.09 -0.74 -22.09
N VAL A 61 -19.39 -1.95 -21.60
CA VAL A 61 -19.90 -2.20 -20.25
C VAL A 61 -19.10 -3.34 -19.67
N TYR A 62 -18.28 -3.03 -18.67
CA TYR A 62 -17.46 -4.01 -17.98
C TYR A 62 -18.04 -4.27 -16.60
N CYS A 63 -18.30 -5.54 -16.27
CA CYS A 63 -18.87 -5.92 -14.98
C CYS A 63 -17.87 -6.76 -14.18
N THR A 64 -17.65 -6.37 -12.93
CA THR A 64 -17.02 -7.21 -11.91
C THR A 64 -18.08 -7.91 -11.08
N VAL A 65 -18.00 -9.23 -11.04
CA VAL A 65 -19.07 -10.09 -10.53
C VAL A 65 -18.50 -11.12 -9.58
N GLN A 66 -19.07 -11.17 -8.39
CA GLN A 66 -18.82 -12.25 -7.45
C GLN A 66 -19.85 -13.36 -7.69
N LEU A 67 -19.38 -14.49 -8.18
CA LEU A 67 -20.14 -15.69 -8.45
C LEU A 67 -19.99 -16.68 -7.31
N ARG A 68 -21.07 -17.36 -6.97
CA ARG A 68 -21.07 -18.51 -6.06
C ARG A 68 -21.42 -19.76 -6.84
N LEU A 69 -20.53 -20.76 -6.78
CA LEU A 69 -20.79 -22.07 -7.35
C LEU A 69 -21.90 -22.77 -6.57
N LEU A 70 -22.85 -23.37 -7.30
CA LEU A 70 -23.95 -24.10 -6.73
C LEU A 70 -23.52 -25.53 -6.38
N PRO A 71 -24.06 -26.10 -5.28
CA PRO A 71 -23.72 -27.45 -4.89
C PRO A 71 -24.19 -28.49 -5.89
N ASP A 72 -23.30 -29.41 -6.24
CA ASP A 72 -23.59 -30.57 -7.08
C ASP A 72 -22.93 -31.81 -6.50
N ALA A 73 -23.72 -32.66 -5.84
CA ALA A 73 -23.22 -33.87 -5.21
C ALA A 73 -22.70 -34.92 -6.22
N ALA A 74 -23.16 -34.86 -7.47
CA ALA A 74 -22.70 -35.76 -8.54
C ALA A 74 -21.32 -35.34 -9.09
N SER A 75 -20.94 -34.07 -8.93
CA SER A 75 -19.68 -33.56 -9.43
C SER A 75 -18.52 -33.88 -8.50
N ALA A 76 -17.55 -34.66 -9.01
CA ALA A 76 -16.30 -34.90 -8.30
C ALA A 76 -15.53 -33.60 -8.01
N LEU A 77 -15.62 -32.61 -8.91
CA LEU A 77 -14.99 -31.30 -8.75
C LEU A 77 -15.61 -30.54 -7.56
N TRP A 78 -16.94 -30.52 -7.44
CA TRP A 78 -17.63 -29.87 -6.32
C TRP A 78 -17.20 -30.45 -4.97
N ASN A 79 -17.17 -31.78 -4.86
CA ASN A 79 -16.76 -32.45 -3.62
C ASN A 79 -15.32 -32.09 -3.22
N SER A 80 -14.41 -31.99 -4.20
CA SER A 80 -13.03 -31.57 -3.96
C SER A 80 -12.92 -30.09 -3.56
N ILE A 81 -13.68 -29.19 -4.20
CA ILE A 81 -13.78 -27.77 -3.81
C ILE A 81 -14.26 -27.64 -2.37
N GLN A 82 -15.34 -28.35 -2.02
CA GLN A 82 -15.92 -28.31 -0.69
C GLN A 82 -14.92 -28.78 0.39
N LYS A 83 -14.17 -29.85 0.11
CA LYS A 83 -13.14 -30.36 1.04
C LYS A 83 -11.95 -29.40 1.15
N TYR A 84 -11.47 -28.86 0.03
CA TYR A 84 -10.32 -27.96 0.02
C TYR A 84 -10.60 -26.65 0.76
N SER A 85 -11.75 -26.03 0.47
CA SER A 85 -12.18 -24.76 1.06
C SER A 85 -12.77 -24.88 2.47
N ALA A 86 -12.76 -26.08 3.06
CA ALA A 86 -13.08 -26.27 4.48
C ALA A 86 -11.94 -25.82 5.40
N SER A 87 -10.70 -25.77 4.89
CA SER A 87 -9.54 -25.30 5.66
C SER A 87 -9.52 -23.77 5.78
N PRO A 88 -9.28 -23.19 6.96
CA PRO A 88 -9.16 -21.75 7.13
C PRO A 88 -7.86 -21.17 6.52
N ARG A 89 -6.91 -22.02 6.10
CA ARG A 89 -5.66 -21.60 5.44
C ARG A 89 -5.82 -21.43 3.93
N HIS A 90 -6.95 -21.89 3.38
CA HIS A 90 -7.23 -21.84 1.95
C HIS A 90 -8.29 -20.77 1.65
N PHE A 91 -8.17 -20.14 0.50
CA PHE A 91 -9.20 -19.30 -0.08
C PHE A 91 -10.46 -20.11 -0.37
N ASP A 92 -11.61 -19.46 -0.22
CA ASP A 92 -12.90 -20.06 -0.51
C ASP A 92 -13.14 -20.16 -2.02
N ARG A 93 -12.84 -21.34 -2.59
CA ARG A 93 -13.00 -21.66 -4.01
C ARG A 93 -14.45 -21.91 -4.41
N ARG A 94 -15.41 -21.84 -3.46
CA ARG A 94 -16.86 -21.83 -3.77
C ARG A 94 -17.29 -20.49 -4.33
N THR A 95 -16.51 -19.44 -4.09
CA THR A 95 -16.75 -18.09 -4.62
C THR A 95 -15.65 -17.73 -5.60
N ILE A 96 -16.05 -17.28 -6.79
CA ILE A 96 -15.13 -16.85 -7.85
C ILE A 96 -15.49 -15.41 -8.19
N GLU A 97 -14.49 -14.56 -8.37
CA GLU A 97 -14.69 -13.21 -8.88
C GLU A 97 -14.27 -13.13 -10.33
N VAL A 98 -15.21 -12.69 -11.17
CA VAL A 98 -15.05 -12.58 -12.61
C VAL A 98 -15.24 -11.13 -13.04
N GLY A 99 -14.25 -10.55 -13.70
CA GLY A 99 -14.40 -9.33 -14.50
C GLY A 99 -14.65 -9.71 -15.95
N SER A 100 -15.75 -9.23 -16.54
CA SER A 100 -16.07 -9.55 -17.92
C SER A 100 -16.64 -8.38 -18.72
N CYS A 101 -16.25 -8.32 -19.99
CA CYS A 101 -16.74 -7.38 -20.98
C CYS A 101 -18.04 -7.92 -21.60
N LEU A 102 -19.18 -7.26 -21.36
CA LEU A 102 -20.48 -7.74 -21.85
C LEU A 102 -20.54 -7.87 -23.38
N GLN A 103 -19.86 -6.96 -24.08
CA GLN A 103 -19.81 -6.94 -25.54
C GLN A 103 -19.06 -8.12 -26.16
N GLU A 104 -18.19 -8.79 -25.40
CA GLU A 104 -17.49 -9.99 -25.88
C GLU A 104 -18.43 -11.19 -25.95
N CYS A 105 -19.40 -11.27 -25.04
CA CYS A 105 -20.46 -12.27 -25.05
C CYS A 105 -21.59 -11.92 -26.03
N SER A 106 -21.91 -10.64 -26.21
CA SER A 106 -22.92 -10.19 -27.14
C SER A 106 -22.51 -8.85 -27.78
N PRO A 107 -21.98 -8.87 -29.01
CA PRO A 107 -21.46 -7.66 -29.68
C PRO A 107 -22.51 -6.57 -29.90
N SER A 108 -23.79 -6.93 -29.94
CA SER A 108 -24.92 -6.02 -30.14
C SER A 108 -25.53 -5.50 -28.82
N PHE A 109 -24.91 -5.77 -27.68
CA PHE A 109 -25.42 -5.34 -26.39
C PHE A 109 -25.28 -3.82 -26.21
N ASP A 110 -26.42 -3.16 -25.98
CA ASP A 110 -26.50 -1.75 -25.57
C ASP A 110 -27.21 -1.69 -24.20
N MET A 111 -26.61 -0.93 -23.27
CA MET A 111 -27.10 -0.75 -21.91
C MET A 111 -28.44 -0.01 -21.84
N THR A 112 -28.80 0.74 -22.88
CA THR A 112 -30.05 1.51 -22.93
C THR A 112 -31.28 0.67 -23.26
N THR A 113 -31.10 -0.49 -23.90
CA THR A 113 -32.19 -1.34 -24.40
C THR A 113 -32.24 -2.72 -23.76
N GLY A 114 -31.14 -3.18 -23.15
CA GLY A 114 -31.01 -4.55 -22.61
C GLY A 114 -31.14 -4.66 -21.10
N ASN A 115 -31.67 -5.78 -20.62
CA ASN A 115 -31.62 -6.14 -19.19
C ASN A 115 -30.21 -6.66 -18.83
N VAL A 116 -29.35 -5.76 -18.34
CA VAL A 116 -27.93 -6.03 -18.01
C VAL A 116 -27.75 -7.31 -17.20
N THR A 117 -28.59 -7.52 -16.17
CA THR A 117 -28.43 -8.65 -15.25
C THR A 117 -28.72 -10.01 -15.90
N ALA A 118 -29.71 -10.06 -16.80
CA ALA A 118 -30.07 -11.27 -17.52
C ALA A 118 -28.96 -11.65 -18.52
N PHE A 119 -28.47 -10.68 -19.30
CA PHE A 119 -27.36 -10.91 -20.24
C PHE A 119 -26.08 -11.32 -19.51
N LEU A 120 -25.75 -10.62 -18.43
CA LEU A 120 -24.60 -10.93 -17.59
C LEU A 120 -24.69 -12.36 -17.03
N TYR A 121 -25.86 -12.77 -16.54
CA TYR A 121 -26.07 -14.14 -16.07
C TYR A 121 -25.82 -15.17 -17.18
N THR A 122 -26.41 -14.98 -18.36
CA THR A 122 -26.22 -15.93 -19.48
C THR A 122 -24.76 -16.02 -19.94
N CYS A 123 -24.06 -14.89 -20.03
CA CYS A 123 -22.66 -14.80 -20.41
C CYS A 123 -21.76 -15.52 -19.40
N LEU A 124 -21.91 -15.20 -18.11
CA LEU A 124 -21.10 -15.80 -17.05
C LEU A 124 -21.41 -17.28 -16.85
N GLN A 125 -22.69 -17.67 -16.94
CA GLN A 125 -23.09 -19.07 -16.85
C GLN A 125 -22.45 -19.89 -17.99
N ALA A 126 -22.44 -19.39 -19.24
CA ALA A 126 -21.77 -20.07 -20.34
C ALA A 126 -20.25 -20.19 -20.11
N LYS A 127 -19.61 -19.10 -19.65
CA LYS A 127 -18.17 -19.06 -19.35
C LYS A 127 -17.77 -20.07 -18.27
N ILE A 128 -18.43 -20.03 -17.11
CA ILE A 128 -18.19 -20.92 -15.97
C ILE A 128 -18.55 -22.36 -16.28
N TRP A 129 -19.68 -22.60 -16.97
CA TRP A 129 -20.08 -23.94 -17.37
C TRP A 129 -19.03 -24.57 -18.29
N SER A 130 -18.51 -23.82 -19.26
CA SER A 130 -17.48 -24.35 -20.18
C SER A 130 -16.20 -24.79 -19.45
N GLN A 131 -15.81 -24.08 -18.38
CA GLN A 131 -14.57 -24.34 -17.64
C GLN A 131 -14.73 -25.42 -16.57
N TYR A 132 -15.82 -25.40 -15.81
CA TYR A 132 -15.97 -26.19 -14.59
C TYR A 132 -17.15 -27.16 -14.61
N GLN A 133 -18.05 -27.06 -15.60
CA GLN A 133 -19.29 -27.86 -15.68
C GLN A 133 -20.14 -27.76 -14.40
N LEU A 134 -20.15 -26.59 -13.77
CA LEU A 134 -20.90 -26.28 -12.56
C LEU A 134 -21.81 -25.07 -12.80
N ASN A 135 -22.98 -25.09 -12.16
CA ASN A 135 -23.87 -23.94 -12.16
C ASN A 135 -23.39 -22.88 -11.18
N SER A 136 -23.68 -21.61 -11.48
CA SER A 136 -23.30 -20.49 -10.63
C SER A 136 -24.47 -19.54 -10.41
N SER A 137 -24.42 -18.82 -9.29
CA SER A 137 -25.33 -17.72 -8.99
C SER A 137 -24.55 -16.42 -8.76
N ILE A 138 -25.13 -15.31 -9.22
CA ILE A 138 -24.55 -13.99 -9.00
C ILE A 138 -24.89 -13.54 -7.58
N VAL A 139 -23.88 -13.28 -6.76
CA VAL A 139 -24.03 -12.73 -5.41
C VAL A 139 -24.02 -11.20 -5.46
N LEU A 140 -23.06 -10.66 -6.21
CA LEU A 140 -22.84 -9.24 -6.34
C LEU A 140 -22.31 -8.94 -7.73
N ALA A 141 -22.88 -7.94 -8.40
CA ALA A 141 -22.39 -7.44 -9.69
C ALA A 141 -22.23 -5.93 -9.61
N ARG A 142 -21.11 -5.43 -10.12
CA ARG A 142 -20.83 -4.00 -10.29
C ARG A 142 -20.38 -3.77 -11.71
N CYS A 143 -21.07 -2.89 -12.41
CA CYS A 143 -20.80 -2.62 -13.81
C CYS A 143 -20.33 -1.18 -13.97
N LYS A 144 -19.32 -0.98 -14.80
CA LYS A 144 -18.83 0.33 -15.22
C LYS A 144 -19.02 0.45 -16.73
N SER A 145 -19.73 1.49 -17.14
CA SER A 145 -19.99 1.77 -18.54
C SER A 145 -19.13 2.90 -19.10
N ALA A 146 -19.12 3.04 -20.42
CA ALA A 146 -18.54 4.19 -21.10
C ALA A 146 -19.16 5.52 -20.63
N ALA A 147 -20.46 5.54 -20.32
CA ALA A 147 -21.14 6.73 -19.79
C ALA A 147 -20.62 7.09 -18.39
N ASP A 148 -20.41 6.10 -17.51
CA ASP A 148 -19.87 6.32 -16.17
C ASP A 148 -18.40 6.76 -16.20
N ALA A 149 -17.62 6.23 -17.15
CA ALA A 149 -16.23 6.64 -17.35
C ALA A 149 -16.12 8.10 -17.83
N ASN A 150 -17.07 8.55 -18.64
CA ASN A 150 -17.12 9.92 -19.15
C ASN A 150 -17.81 10.90 -18.18
N ALA A 151 -18.61 10.39 -17.24
CA ALA A 151 -19.25 11.20 -16.21
C ALA A 151 -18.22 11.67 -15.18
N THR A 152 -17.62 12.84 -15.41
CA THR A 152 -16.74 13.51 -14.45
C THR A 152 -17.54 14.12 -13.30
N ASN A 153 -18.23 13.30 -12.52
CA ASN A 153 -18.82 13.72 -11.24
C ASN A 153 -17.73 13.71 -10.14
N GLU A 154 -16.64 14.42 -10.39
CA GLU A 154 -15.66 14.68 -9.33
C GLU A 154 -16.26 15.67 -8.33
N SER A 155 -16.23 15.31 -7.04
CA SER A 155 -16.66 16.22 -5.99
C SER A 155 -15.79 17.47 -6.01
N TRP A 156 -16.35 18.66 -5.76
CA TRP A 156 -15.57 19.90 -5.67
C TRP A 156 -14.39 19.78 -4.69
N MET A 157 -14.52 18.94 -3.65
CA MET A 157 -13.44 18.63 -2.71
C MET A 157 -12.26 17.89 -3.36
N THR A 158 -12.49 16.97 -4.30
CA THR A 158 -11.40 16.23 -4.97
C THR A 158 -10.63 17.15 -5.92
N VAL A 159 -11.34 18.05 -6.61
CA VAL A 159 -10.73 19.07 -7.48
C VAL A 159 -9.89 20.05 -6.66
N VAL A 160 -10.44 20.59 -5.56
CA VAL A 160 -9.70 21.50 -4.67
C VAL A 160 -8.49 20.79 -4.06
N ALA A 161 -8.65 19.58 -3.52
CA ALA A 161 -7.53 18.80 -2.98
C ALA A 161 -6.46 18.50 -4.04
N GLY A 162 -6.87 18.20 -5.27
CA GLY A 162 -5.95 17.96 -6.39
C GLY A 162 -5.16 19.21 -6.77
N SER A 163 -5.82 20.36 -6.86
CA SER A 163 -5.13 21.64 -7.12
C SER A 163 -4.16 22.00 -6.00
N ALA A 164 -4.53 21.77 -4.73
CA ALA A 164 -3.67 22.00 -3.57
C ALA A 164 -2.47 21.05 -3.55
N PHE A 165 -2.67 19.77 -3.90
CA PHE A 165 -1.60 18.78 -4.04
C PHE A 165 -0.59 19.19 -5.12
N ILE A 166 -1.05 19.60 -6.29
CA ILE A 166 -0.20 20.06 -7.39
C ILE A 166 0.56 21.33 -6.98
N ALA A 167 -0.13 22.31 -6.38
CA ALA A 167 0.51 23.54 -5.90
C ALA A 167 1.59 23.25 -4.85
N TRP A 168 1.34 22.33 -3.92
CA TRP A 168 2.33 21.94 -2.92
C TRP A 168 3.51 21.20 -3.55
N THR A 169 3.28 20.17 -4.37
CA THR A 169 4.36 19.41 -5.04
C THR A 169 5.23 20.33 -5.88
N VAL A 170 4.64 21.15 -6.74
CA VAL A 170 5.37 22.11 -7.58
C VAL A 170 6.09 23.15 -6.74
N GLY A 171 5.42 23.73 -5.72
CA GLY A 171 6.04 24.69 -4.81
C GLY A 171 7.25 24.12 -4.07
N ALA A 172 7.14 22.90 -3.55
CA ALA A 172 8.24 22.21 -2.87
C ALA A 172 9.41 21.92 -3.82
N LEU A 173 9.13 21.45 -5.05
CA LEU A 173 10.16 21.23 -6.07
C LEU A 173 10.86 22.53 -6.46
N LEU A 174 10.12 23.61 -6.69
CA LEU A 174 10.68 24.93 -7.00
C LEU A 174 11.54 25.46 -5.85
N LEU A 175 11.10 25.30 -4.60
CA LEU A 175 11.88 25.68 -3.43
C LEU A 175 13.19 24.90 -3.33
N VAL A 176 13.16 23.59 -3.59
CA VAL A 176 14.36 22.74 -3.58
C VAL A 176 15.31 23.10 -4.71
N ILE A 177 14.80 23.35 -5.92
CA ILE A 177 15.60 23.78 -7.07
C ILE A 177 16.23 25.14 -6.77
N TRP A 178 15.45 26.11 -6.32
CA TRP A 178 15.93 27.45 -5.99
C TRP A 178 16.96 27.41 -4.87
N ALA A 179 16.71 26.66 -3.80
CA ALA A 179 17.65 26.46 -2.70
C ALA A 179 18.97 25.86 -3.19
N THR A 180 18.92 24.82 -4.02
CA THR A 180 20.10 24.14 -4.55
C THR A 180 20.92 25.05 -5.48
N ILE A 181 20.26 25.81 -6.37
CA ILE A 181 20.94 26.79 -7.23
C ILE A 181 21.59 27.90 -6.39
N SER A 182 20.87 28.43 -5.40
CA SER A 182 21.38 29.48 -4.52
C SER A 182 22.61 29.02 -3.71
N ASP A 183 22.66 27.75 -3.33
CA ASP A 183 23.77 27.15 -2.59
C ASP A 183 24.99 26.94 -3.50
N ILE A 184 24.79 26.50 -4.76
CA ILE A 184 25.86 26.40 -5.77
C ILE A 184 26.44 27.78 -6.09
N GLY A 185 25.59 28.78 -6.35
CA GLY A 185 26.03 30.14 -6.66
C GLY A 185 26.76 30.85 -5.51
N ASN A 186 26.40 30.51 -4.27
CA ASN A 186 27.08 31.04 -3.08
C ASN A 186 28.37 30.29 -2.73
N ALA A 187 28.54 29.03 -3.13
CA ALA A 187 29.82 28.31 -2.99
C ALA A 187 30.96 29.04 -3.74
N SER A 188 30.65 29.75 -4.82
CA SER A 188 31.59 30.61 -5.56
C SER A 188 31.84 31.99 -4.92
N ARG A 189 31.05 32.40 -3.91
CA ARG A 189 31.09 33.73 -3.27
C ARG A 189 31.56 33.74 -1.81
N VAL A 190 32.03 32.61 -1.28
CA VAL A 190 32.46 32.42 0.14
C VAL A 190 33.55 33.41 0.61
N VAL A 191 34.16 34.21 -0.27
CA VAL A 191 35.11 35.27 0.12
C VAL A 191 34.44 36.55 0.65
N LYS A 192 33.14 36.84 0.39
CA LYS A 192 32.50 38.09 0.84
C LYS A 192 31.28 37.88 1.74
N LYS A 193 31.56 38.02 3.04
CA LYS A 193 30.69 38.33 4.19
C LYS A 193 29.34 38.99 3.85
N ILE A 194 28.23 38.50 4.45
CA ILE A 194 27.25 39.22 5.32
C ILE A 194 25.86 38.51 5.37
N ASN A 195 25.31 38.47 6.59
CA ASN A 195 23.93 38.31 7.11
C ASN A 195 22.76 38.07 6.14
N VAL A 196 21.87 37.11 6.48
CA VAL A 196 20.39 37.22 6.47
C VAL A 196 19.77 35.91 7.02
N SER A 197 18.86 36.02 8.02
CA SER A 197 18.10 34.91 8.65
C SER A 197 17.29 34.08 7.63
N SER A 198 16.74 34.73 6.61
CA SER A 198 16.08 34.07 5.47
C SER A 198 16.99 33.13 4.68
N SER A 199 18.33 33.25 4.79
CA SER A 199 19.26 32.30 4.16
C SER A 199 19.28 30.93 4.84
N VAL A 200 18.93 30.84 6.13
CA VAL A 200 19.01 29.57 6.87
C VAL A 200 17.92 28.62 6.41
N ILE A 201 16.67 29.09 6.35
CA ILE A 201 15.52 28.29 5.92
C ILE A 201 15.75 27.79 4.50
N VAL A 202 16.18 28.67 3.60
CA VAL A 202 16.42 28.33 2.19
C VAL A 202 17.56 27.35 2.03
N ARG A 203 18.67 27.54 2.76
CA ARG A 203 19.80 26.59 2.73
C ARG A 203 19.43 25.23 3.28
N SER A 204 18.44 25.12 4.19
CA SER A 204 17.93 23.84 4.70
C SER A 204 17.22 23.01 3.62
N PHE A 205 16.82 23.59 2.48
CA PHE A 205 16.22 22.85 1.36
C PHE A 205 17.21 22.48 0.24
N SER A 206 18.51 22.82 0.38
CA SER A 206 19.54 22.46 -0.61
C SER A 206 19.83 20.95 -0.57
N ILE A 207 19.62 20.25 -1.70
CA ILE A 207 19.90 18.80 -1.82
C ILE A 207 21.39 18.52 -1.56
N ARG A 208 22.28 19.33 -2.15
CA ARG A 208 23.73 19.13 -2.05
C ARG A 208 24.18 19.08 -0.59
N ARG A 209 23.71 20.04 0.22
CA ARG A 209 24.11 20.15 1.62
C ARG A 209 23.44 19.10 2.50
N ASN A 210 22.17 18.81 2.27
CA ASN A 210 21.47 17.76 3.01
C ASN A 210 22.06 16.37 2.72
N LEU A 211 22.42 16.08 1.47
CA LEU A 211 23.03 14.81 1.09
C LEU A 211 24.45 14.67 1.66
N SER A 212 25.25 15.76 1.63
CA SER A 212 26.55 15.79 2.30
C SER A 212 26.41 15.54 3.80
N ASN A 213 25.49 16.23 4.48
CA ASN A 213 25.24 16.04 5.91
C ASN A 213 24.70 14.65 6.25
N LEU A 214 23.99 13.99 5.32
CA LEU A 214 23.45 12.64 5.52
C LEU A 214 24.54 11.57 5.49
N ILE A 215 25.60 11.79 4.69
CA ILE A 215 26.73 10.87 4.54
C ILE A 215 27.79 11.12 5.62
N MET A 216 27.92 12.36 6.08
CA MET A 216 28.86 12.72 7.14
C MET A 216 28.41 12.14 8.49
N SER A 217 29.32 11.48 9.20
CA SER A 217 29.09 11.02 10.57
C SER A 217 28.96 12.21 11.52
N ASP A 218 27.94 12.17 12.38
CA ASP A 218 27.73 13.22 13.37
C ASP A 218 28.71 13.06 14.55
N GLU A 219 29.77 13.86 14.56
CA GLU A 219 30.75 13.92 15.66
C GLU A 219 30.22 14.64 16.91
N ARG A 220 29.01 15.26 16.85
CA ARG A 220 28.47 16.10 17.93
C ARG A 220 27.54 15.38 18.91
N ALA A 221 27.36 14.07 18.78
CA ALA A 221 26.56 13.32 19.75
C ALA A 221 27.35 13.15 21.06
N GLU A 222 27.18 14.09 22.01
CA GLU A 222 27.78 14.02 23.37
C GLU A 222 27.41 12.72 24.11
N LEU A 223 26.32 12.06 23.69
CA LEU A 223 25.90 10.73 24.12
C LEU A 223 26.18 9.71 23.01
N ASN A 224 26.96 8.67 23.32
CA ASN A 224 27.30 7.51 22.47
C ASN A 224 26.08 6.59 22.16
N LEU A 225 24.95 7.15 21.75
CA LEU A 225 23.72 6.42 21.39
C LEU A 225 23.60 6.17 19.88
N GLY A 226 24.71 6.28 19.14
CA GLY A 226 24.76 6.06 17.69
C GLY A 226 24.19 4.70 17.28
N HIS A 227 24.43 3.65 18.07
CA HIS A 227 23.88 2.32 17.82
C HIS A 227 22.34 2.28 17.85
N LEU A 228 21.71 3.00 18.78
CA LEU A 228 20.25 3.07 18.86
C LEU A 228 19.66 3.82 17.67
N ASN A 229 20.33 4.88 17.20
CA ASN A 229 19.93 5.59 15.99
C ASN A 229 20.04 4.70 14.75
N GLY A 230 21.06 3.84 14.67
CA GLY A 230 21.21 2.84 13.61
C GLY A 230 20.08 1.80 13.62
N ILE A 231 19.77 1.21 14.79
CA ILE A 231 18.65 0.26 14.95
C ILE A 231 17.33 0.93 14.57
N ARG A 232 17.12 2.18 14.98
CA ARG A 232 15.94 2.96 14.61
C ARG A 232 15.81 3.17 13.09
N ALA A 233 16.90 3.44 12.39
CA ALA A 233 16.89 3.60 10.94
C ALA A 233 16.51 2.29 10.23
N ILE A 234 17.09 1.16 10.68
CA ILE A 234 16.79 -0.17 10.13
C ILE A 234 15.32 -0.54 10.36
N THR A 235 14.84 -0.40 11.60
CA THR A 235 13.43 -0.71 11.94
C THR A 235 12.43 0.19 11.18
N MET A 236 12.77 1.46 10.95
CA MET A 236 11.97 2.36 10.10
C MET A 236 11.92 1.85 8.65
N MET A 237 13.06 1.45 8.09
CA MET A 237 13.14 0.93 6.71
C MET A 237 12.29 -0.34 6.53
N ILE A 238 12.41 -1.28 7.47
CA ILE A 238 11.61 -2.51 7.46
C ILE A 238 10.12 -2.17 7.53
N THR A 239 9.73 -1.28 8.45
CA THR A 239 8.33 -0.86 8.59
C THR A 239 7.78 -0.27 7.30
N LEU A 240 8.54 0.60 6.64
CA LEU A 240 8.16 1.23 5.38
C LEU A 240 7.97 0.19 4.26
N LEU A 241 8.92 -0.74 4.10
CA LEU A 241 8.82 -1.81 3.11
C LEU A 241 7.59 -2.70 3.38
N SER A 242 7.40 -3.13 4.62
CA SER A 242 6.26 -3.97 5.00
C SER A 242 4.91 -3.26 4.81
N HIS A 243 4.80 -1.96 5.08
CA HIS A 243 3.54 -1.24 4.89
C HIS A 243 3.28 -0.91 3.41
N SER A 244 4.33 -0.69 2.62
CA SER A 244 4.22 -0.46 1.18
C SER A 244 3.74 -1.69 0.40
N SER A 245 3.94 -2.90 0.94
CA SER A 245 3.48 -4.15 0.32
C SER A 245 2.05 -4.53 0.71
N ILE A 246 1.44 -3.94 1.76
CA ILE A 246 0.07 -4.26 2.19
C ILE A 246 -0.97 -4.12 1.06
N PRO A 247 -0.95 -3.05 0.22
CA PRO A 247 -1.89 -2.92 -0.88
C PRO A 247 -1.84 -4.07 -1.88
N LEU A 248 -0.68 -4.72 -2.05
CA LEU A 248 -0.52 -5.89 -2.94
C LEU A 248 -1.35 -7.08 -2.46
N ILE A 249 -1.60 -7.22 -1.15
CA ILE A 249 -2.45 -8.28 -0.61
C ILE A 249 -3.91 -8.10 -1.05
N ARG A 250 -4.35 -6.87 -1.31
CA ARG A 250 -5.72 -6.59 -1.78
C ARG A 250 -5.91 -6.77 -3.29
N MET A 251 -4.83 -7.03 -4.03
CA MET A 251 -4.91 -7.23 -5.48
C MET A 251 -5.39 -8.66 -5.80
N PRO A 252 -6.22 -8.83 -6.84
CA PRO A 252 -6.60 -10.16 -7.30
C PRO A 252 -5.36 -10.88 -7.83
N LEU A 253 -5.08 -12.05 -7.28
CA LEU A 253 -3.93 -12.87 -7.64
C LEU A 253 -4.34 -13.93 -8.65
N LYS A 254 -3.60 -14.04 -9.75
CA LYS A 254 -3.83 -15.11 -10.73
C LYS A 254 -3.49 -16.50 -10.18
N ASN A 255 -2.47 -16.57 -9.33
CA ASN A 255 -1.97 -17.81 -8.72
C ASN A 255 -2.11 -17.72 -7.19
N VAL A 256 -3.32 -17.96 -6.69
CA VAL A 256 -3.62 -17.88 -5.25
C VAL A 256 -3.01 -19.04 -4.47
N ASP A 257 -2.83 -20.17 -5.14
CA ASP A 257 -2.12 -21.37 -4.73
C ASP A 257 -0.68 -21.09 -4.29
N GLN A 258 0.04 -20.23 -5.01
CA GLN A 258 1.40 -19.82 -4.63
C GLN A 258 1.42 -19.03 -3.32
N LEU A 259 0.36 -18.27 -3.04
CA LEU A 259 0.23 -17.54 -1.79
C LEU A 259 -0.20 -18.48 -0.65
N GLU A 260 -1.13 -19.39 -0.90
CA GLU A 260 -1.54 -20.43 0.06
C GLU A 260 -0.35 -21.31 0.48
N ALA A 261 0.48 -21.73 -0.49
CA ALA A 261 1.70 -22.49 -0.21
C ALA A 261 2.70 -21.72 0.66
N GLN A 262 2.75 -20.38 0.56
CA GLN A 262 3.57 -19.56 1.46
C GLN A 262 3.02 -19.56 2.89
N PHE A 263 1.70 -19.59 3.08
CA PHE A 263 1.11 -19.65 4.42
C PHE A 263 1.43 -20.95 5.17
N ASP A 264 1.65 -22.05 4.45
CA ASP A 264 2.08 -23.32 5.05
C ASP A 264 3.56 -23.33 5.44
N GLN A 265 4.37 -22.41 4.92
CA GLN A 265 5.77 -22.25 5.31
C GLN A 265 5.87 -21.52 6.65
N SER A 266 6.62 -22.10 7.60
CA SER A 266 6.70 -21.56 8.98
C SER A 266 7.28 -20.14 9.07
N TRP A 267 8.03 -19.68 8.07
CA TRP A 267 8.60 -18.34 8.06
C TRP A 267 7.55 -17.25 7.78
N PHE A 268 6.51 -17.51 6.99
CA PHE A 268 5.56 -16.47 6.56
C PHE A 268 4.70 -15.96 7.71
N PRO A 269 4.09 -16.82 8.56
CA PRO A 269 3.42 -16.38 9.77
C PRO A 269 4.36 -15.64 10.74
N LEU A 270 5.63 -16.08 10.84
CA LEU A 270 6.63 -15.41 11.67
C LEU A 270 6.96 -14.01 11.17
N ALA A 271 7.10 -13.82 9.86
CA ALA A 271 7.32 -12.51 9.24
C ALA A 271 6.12 -11.58 9.44
N MET A 272 4.89 -12.10 9.28
CA MET A 272 3.66 -11.35 9.53
C MET A 272 3.52 -10.93 10.99
N ALA A 273 3.79 -11.82 11.94
CA ALA A 273 3.83 -11.48 13.36
C ALA A 273 4.97 -10.48 13.67
N GLY A 274 6.12 -10.66 13.03
CA GLY A 274 7.30 -9.80 13.14
C GLY A 274 7.05 -8.35 12.76
N ASN A 275 6.16 -8.07 11.81
CA ASN A 275 5.77 -6.70 11.46
C ASN A 275 5.19 -5.94 12.66
N THR A 276 4.31 -6.58 13.43
CA THR A 276 3.70 -5.97 14.63
C THR A 276 4.75 -5.68 15.70
N TYR A 277 5.67 -6.63 15.96
CA TYR A 277 6.74 -6.45 16.94
C TYR A 277 7.76 -5.37 16.50
N THR A 278 8.03 -5.26 15.20
CA THR A 278 8.94 -4.24 14.66
C THR A 278 8.43 -2.83 14.93
N VAL A 279 7.13 -2.59 14.74
CA VAL A 279 6.51 -1.29 15.04
C VAL A 279 6.55 -1.00 16.55
N GLN A 280 6.30 -2.00 17.40
CA GLN A 280 6.40 -1.84 18.85
C GLN A 280 7.83 -1.50 19.28
N LEU A 281 8.84 -2.18 18.72
CA LEU A 281 10.25 -1.90 18.98
C LEU A 281 10.62 -0.47 18.59
N PHE A 282 10.13 0.02 17.45
CA PHE A 282 10.34 1.40 17.03
C PHE A 282 9.78 2.41 18.04
N PHE A 283 8.59 2.16 18.59
CA PHE A 283 8.02 3.02 19.64
C PHE A 283 8.80 2.96 20.95
N VAL A 284 9.26 1.78 21.36
CA VAL A 284 10.09 1.60 22.57
C VAL A 284 11.40 2.37 22.46
N ILE A 285 12.11 2.27 21.34
CA ILE A 285 13.35 3.03 21.10
C ILE A 285 13.07 4.54 21.11
N GLY A 286 11.96 4.97 20.47
CA GLY A 286 11.53 6.36 20.50
C GLY A 286 11.24 6.88 21.91
N GLY A 287 10.61 6.06 22.74
CA GLY A 287 10.33 6.34 24.16
C GLY A 287 11.62 6.42 25.00
N LEU A 288 12.53 5.47 24.81
CA LEU A 288 13.83 5.47 25.49
C LEU A 288 14.62 6.74 25.19
N LEU A 289 14.73 7.13 23.91
CA LEU A 289 15.41 8.36 23.51
C LEU A 289 14.73 9.61 24.10
N LEU A 290 13.39 9.63 24.17
CA LEU A 290 12.67 10.73 24.81
C LEU A 290 13.05 10.84 26.30
N VAL A 291 13.03 9.72 27.03
CA VAL A 291 13.37 9.68 28.46
C VAL A 291 14.80 10.16 28.70
N VAL A 292 15.77 9.66 27.91
CA VAL A 292 17.18 10.09 28.05
C VAL A 292 17.33 11.59 27.83
N ASN A 293 16.72 12.14 26.78
CA ASN A 293 16.76 13.59 26.51
C ASN A 293 16.09 14.41 27.63
N VAL A 294 14.99 13.92 28.21
CA VAL A 294 14.30 14.59 29.33
C VAL A 294 15.15 14.56 30.60
N LEU A 295 15.79 13.42 30.90
CA LEU A 295 16.65 13.26 32.07
C LEU A 295 17.90 14.16 31.97
N GLN A 296 18.51 14.27 30.80
CA GLN A 296 19.62 15.19 30.58
C GLN A 296 19.19 16.65 30.77
N GLN A 297 18.06 17.05 30.18
CA GLN A 297 17.52 18.40 30.35
C GLN A 297 17.22 18.72 31.83
N THR A 298 16.72 17.75 32.59
CA THR A 298 16.46 17.87 34.04
C THR A 298 17.73 18.11 34.83
N LYS A 299 18.85 17.52 34.40
CA LYS A 299 20.15 17.68 35.04
C LYS A 299 20.75 19.06 34.77
N GLU A 300 20.52 19.60 33.58
CA GLU A 300 21.09 20.89 33.14
C GLU A 300 20.18 22.09 33.45
N SER A 301 18.88 21.89 33.63
CA SER A 301 17.91 22.95 33.96
C SER A 301 16.77 22.43 34.85
N SER A 302 16.30 23.25 35.80
CA SER A 302 15.18 22.91 36.69
C SER A 302 13.79 23.14 36.08
N THR A 303 13.70 23.54 34.81
CA THR A 303 12.43 23.87 34.12
C THR A 303 11.74 22.64 33.52
N VAL A 304 11.65 21.57 34.31
CA VAL A 304 10.98 20.32 33.89
C VAL A 304 9.52 20.40 34.33
N GLY A 305 8.63 20.63 33.38
CA GLY A 305 7.20 20.70 33.64
C GLY A 305 6.36 20.52 32.39
N MET A 306 5.04 20.60 32.57
CA MET A 306 4.07 20.59 31.48
C MET A 306 4.41 21.53 30.30
N PRO A 307 4.93 22.77 30.50
CA PRO A 307 5.30 23.63 29.37
C PRO A 307 6.43 23.08 28.51
N TYR A 308 7.44 22.43 29.12
CA TYR A 308 8.51 21.76 28.37
C TYR A 308 7.98 20.58 27.57
N PHE A 309 7.14 19.75 28.19
CA PHE A 309 6.50 18.63 27.50
C PHE A 309 5.63 19.10 26.31
N MET A 310 4.82 20.14 26.51
CA MET A 310 4.00 20.74 25.45
C MET A 310 4.84 21.32 24.32
N ASP A 311 5.98 21.95 24.61
CA ASP A 311 6.89 22.45 23.57
C ASP A 311 7.46 21.30 22.72
N ARG A 312 7.84 20.17 23.34
CA ARG A 312 8.32 18.98 22.62
C ARG A 312 7.24 18.32 21.78
N VAL A 313 6.01 18.23 22.29
CA VAL A 313 4.86 17.71 21.54
C VAL A 313 4.55 18.63 20.35
N LYS A 314 4.50 19.94 20.56
CA LYS A 314 4.32 20.94 19.49
C LYS A 314 5.37 20.80 18.40
N ASN A 315 6.66 20.72 18.76
CA ASN A 315 7.75 20.54 17.78
C ASN A 315 7.62 19.22 17.01
N ARG A 316 7.15 18.15 17.67
CA ARG A 316 6.86 16.87 17.00
C ARG A 316 5.70 16.99 16.02
N LEU A 317 4.62 17.66 16.40
CA LEU A 317 3.45 17.87 15.54
C LEU A 317 3.80 18.74 14.33
N ILE A 318 4.51 19.86 14.52
CA ILE A 318 4.98 20.72 13.43
C ILE A 318 5.83 19.94 12.42
N ARG A 319 6.59 18.94 12.87
CA ARG A 319 7.40 18.09 11.99
C ARG A 319 6.58 17.07 11.19
N ILE A 320 5.56 16.46 11.81
CA ILE A 320 4.78 15.36 11.21
C ILE A 320 3.67 15.91 10.30
N PHE A 321 3.08 17.05 10.69
CA PHE A 321 1.92 17.63 10.03
C PHE A 321 2.11 17.88 8.52
N PRO A 322 3.23 18.43 8.03
CA PRO A 322 3.42 18.68 6.60
C PRO A 322 3.38 17.39 5.78
N THR A 323 4.12 16.36 6.18
CA THR A 323 4.13 15.08 5.45
C THR A 323 2.76 14.40 5.51
N TYR A 324 2.07 14.47 6.65
CA TYR A 324 0.78 13.83 6.81
C TYR A 324 -0.32 14.52 5.98
N MET A 325 -0.36 15.86 5.99
CA MET A 325 -1.28 16.63 5.15
C MET A 325 -1.02 16.39 3.66
N PHE A 326 0.25 16.24 3.24
CA PHE A 326 0.60 15.86 1.88
C PHE A 326 0.02 14.50 1.48
N VAL A 327 0.15 13.48 2.33
CA VAL A 327 -0.40 12.14 2.06
C VAL A 327 -1.94 12.16 2.00
N ILE A 328 -2.60 12.92 2.87
CA ILE A 328 -4.07 13.07 2.82
C ILE A 328 -4.51 13.73 1.50
N LEU A 329 -3.81 14.78 1.06
CA LEU A 329 -4.10 15.44 -0.22
C LEU A 329 -3.88 14.50 -1.40
N PHE A 330 -2.83 13.69 -1.37
CA PHE A 330 -2.59 12.66 -2.39
C PHE A 330 -3.71 11.61 -2.42
N HIS A 331 -4.07 11.04 -1.26
CA HIS A 331 -5.11 10.01 -1.14
C HIS A 331 -6.51 10.52 -1.51
N SER A 332 -6.79 11.81 -1.31
CA SER A 332 -8.09 12.40 -1.62
C SER A 332 -8.23 12.86 -3.07
N SER A 333 -7.13 12.99 -3.83
CA SER A 333 -7.16 13.56 -5.18
C SER A 333 -6.61 12.66 -6.27
N TRP A 334 -5.32 12.32 -6.23
CA TRP A 334 -4.63 11.56 -7.26
C TRP A 334 -4.79 10.05 -7.08
N TYR A 335 -4.82 9.58 -5.84
CA TYR A 335 -4.92 8.15 -5.56
C TYR A 335 -6.14 7.48 -6.21
N PRO A 336 -7.36 8.06 -6.20
CA PRO A 336 -8.51 7.50 -6.93
C PRO A 336 -8.31 7.32 -8.44
N ARG A 337 -7.48 8.16 -9.06
CA ARG A 337 -7.18 8.10 -10.49
C ARG A 337 -6.18 7.00 -10.83
N LEU A 338 -5.37 6.56 -9.87
CA LEU A 338 -4.38 5.49 -10.06
C LEU A 338 -5.00 4.10 -10.12
N TYR A 339 -6.21 3.91 -9.57
CA TYR A 339 -6.91 2.64 -9.58
C TYR A 339 -8.20 2.67 -10.42
N ASP A 340 -8.33 3.61 -11.36
CA ASP A 340 -9.52 3.71 -12.20
C ASP A 340 -9.64 2.52 -13.14
N GLY A 341 -10.40 1.51 -12.72
CA GLY A 341 -10.50 0.21 -13.35
C GLY A 341 -11.39 -0.75 -12.55
N PRO A 342 -11.53 -2.00 -13.00
CA PRO A 342 -12.48 -2.96 -12.44
C PRO A 342 -12.21 -3.33 -10.98
N VAL A 343 -10.95 -3.20 -10.55
CA VAL A 343 -10.51 -3.49 -9.18
C VAL A 343 -10.62 -2.27 -8.26
N GLY A 344 -10.91 -1.08 -8.81
CA GLY A 344 -10.82 0.19 -8.10
C GLY A 344 -11.64 0.27 -6.81
N ASP A 345 -12.80 -0.39 -6.77
CA ASP A 345 -13.64 -0.41 -5.57
C ASP A 345 -12.97 -1.04 -4.34
N ARG A 346 -12.00 -1.96 -4.52
CA ARG A 346 -11.26 -2.56 -3.39
C ARG A 346 -10.35 -1.56 -2.69
N PHE A 347 -10.01 -0.48 -3.37
CA PHE A 347 -9.15 0.60 -2.91
C PHE A 347 -9.94 1.88 -2.59
N LYS A 348 -11.27 1.77 -2.50
CA LYS A 348 -12.13 2.89 -2.14
C LYS A 348 -11.95 3.22 -0.65
N ASP A 349 -11.10 4.18 -0.40
CA ASP A 349 -10.81 4.66 0.94
C ASP A 349 -11.81 5.72 1.41
N HIS A 350 -12.06 5.76 2.71
CA HIS A 350 -12.93 6.76 3.34
C HIS A 350 -12.21 8.11 3.56
N CYS A 351 -11.00 8.28 3.01
CA CYS A 351 -10.18 9.49 3.18
C CYS A 351 -10.91 10.76 2.73
N VAL A 352 -11.71 10.72 1.66
CA VAL A 352 -12.46 11.90 1.17
C VAL A 352 -13.56 12.33 2.14
N LYS A 353 -14.21 11.39 2.85
CA LYS A 353 -15.24 11.72 3.85
C LYS A 353 -14.62 12.11 5.19
N ASN A 354 -13.54 11.43 5.58
CA ASN A 354 -12.94 11.53 6.92
C ASN A 354 -11.62 12.32 6.91
N TRP A 355 -11.39 13.19 5.92
CA TRP A 355 -10.12 13.93 5.80
C TRP A 355 -9.82 14.80 7.03
N TRP A 356 -10.86 15.41 7.61
CA TRP A 356 -10.74 16.31 8.75
C TRP A 356 -10.45 15.56 10.06
N THR A 357 -11.04 14.37 10.26
CA THR A 357 -10.76 13.54 11.45
C THR A 357 -9.33 13.02 11.43
N ASN A 358 -8.83 12.67 10.24
CA ASN A 358 -7.45 12.31 10.00
C ASN A 358 -6.55 13.51 10.31
N LEU A 359 -6.78 14.68 9.70
CA LEU A 359 -5.95 15.88 9.89
C LEU A 359 -5.83 16.32 11.36
N LEU A 360 -6.90 16.17 12.15
CA LEU A 360 -6.94 16.49 13.58
C LEU A 360 -6.43 15.37 14.49
N PHE A 361 -5.99 14.24 13.94
CA PHE A 361 -5.54 13.04 14.69
C PHE A 361 -6.60 12.44 15.62
N VAL A 362 -7.90 12.68 15.37
CA VAL A 362 -9.02 12.18 16.18
C VAL A 362 -9.74 10.99 15.53
N ASN A 363 -9.24 10.49 14.40
CA ASN A 363 -9.87 9.40 13.65
C ASN A 363 -10.15 8.16 14.52
N ASN A 364 -9.20 7.78 15.38
CA ASN A 364 -9.34 6.62 16.28
C ASN A 364 -10.41 6.80 17.38
N TYR A 365 -10.85 8.04 17.65
CA TYR A 365 -11.88 8.32 18.65
C TYR A 365 -13.28 8.44 18.05
N ILE A 366 -13.37 8.97 16.82
CA ILE A 366 -14.65 9.19 16.13
C ILE A 366 -15.06 7.94 15.34
N HIS A 367 -14.08 7.24 14.77
CA HIS A 367 -14.26 6.02 13.99
C HIS A 367 -13.37 4.92 14.60
N PRO A 368 -13.82 4.27 15.69
CA PRO A 368 -13.05 3.25 16.39
C PRO A 368 -12.79 2.00 15.55
#